data_AF-A0A1J5IJD0-F1
#
_entry.id   AF-A0A1J5IJD0-F1
#
_cell.length_a   1.000
_cell.length_b   1.000
_cell.length_c   1.000
_cell.angle_alpha   90.00
_cell.angle_beta   90.00
_cell.angle_gamma   90.00
#
_symmetry.space_group_name_H-M   'P 1'
#
loop_
_entity.id
_entity.type
_entity.pdbx_description
1 polymer ?
#
loop_
_entity_poly.entity_id
_entity_poly.type
_entity_poly.pdbx_seq_one_letter_code
_entity_poly.pdbx_strand_id
1 'polypeptide(L)'
;MKPNRFKIAVILYGLSLLSLFTPPATLFAAAAEVPVKGMVTLVDLGAGECIPCKMMAPILAKLEKRYAGKAAVVFLDVWKDQTPARRFGIRAIPTQIFFDKKGKEVYRHEGFLSEEEIVRRFKDMGVKLKG
;
A
#
# COMPACT_ATOMS: atom_id res chain seq x y z
N MET A 1 -32.13 -7.22 -68.75
CA MET A 1 -32.27 -6.07 -67.82
C MET A 1 -31.47 -6.34 -66.56
N LYS A 2 -30.29 -5.72 -66.41
CA LYS A 2 -29.68 -5.22 -65.16
C LYS A 2 -28.30 -4.61 -65.46
N PRO A 3 -27.94 -3.49 -64.83
CA PRO A 3 -27.14 -2.44 -65.47
C PRO A 3 -25.73 -2.26 -64.88
N ASN A 4 -24.89 -1.73 -65.77
CA ASN A 4 -23.80 -0.76 -65.61
C ASN A 4 -22.81 -0.78 -64.43
N ARG A 5 -21.56 -0.91 -64.88
CA ARG A 5 -20.31 -0.34 -64.36
C ARG A 5 -20.45 1.14 -63.98
N PHE A 6 -19.96 1.51 -62.80
CA PHE A 6 -19.59 2.89 -62.49
C PHE A 6 -18.27 2.88 -61.71
N LYS A 7 -17.21 3.40 -62.35
CA LYS A 7 -15.95 3.76 -61.71
C LYS A 7 -16.13 5.17 -61.12
N ILE A 8 -15.85 5.38 -59.84
CA ILE A 8 -15.60 6.71 -59.26
C ILE A 8 -14.44 6.59 -58.28
N ALA A 9 -13.29 7.15 -58.69
CA ALA A 9 -12.20 7.57 -57.81
C ALA A 9 -12.58 8.89 -57.12
N VAL A 10 -11.72 9.44 -56.26
CA VAL A 10 -11.85 10.68 -55.45
C VAL A 10 -12.42 10.32 -54.07
N ILE A 11 -11.72 10.45 -52.93
CA ILE A 11 -10.98 11.59 -52.38
C ILE A 11 -9.84 11.08 -51.48
N LEU A 12 -8.60 11.45 -51.81
CA LEU A 12 -7.48 11.55 -50.86
C LEU A 12 -7.68 12.79 -49.99
N TYR A 13 -7.16 12.74 -48.76
CA TYR A 13 -7.07 13.81 -47.75
C TYR A 13 -8.30 14.05 -46.85
N GLY A 14 -8.16 13.65 -45.58
CA GLY A 14 -9.06 14.06 -44.50
C GLY A 14 -8.68 13.48 -43.14
N LEU A 15 -7.89 14.26 -42.39
CA LEU A 15 -7.65 14.18 -40.94
C LEU A 15 -6.89 12.93 -40.43
N SER A 16 -5.62 13.05 -40.04
CA SER A 16 -5.17 13.74 -38.82
C SER A 16 -5.84 13.20 -37.55
N LEU A 17 -5.00 12.80 -36.59
CA LEU A 17 -5.33 12.41 -35.21
C LEU A 17 -5.88 10.98 -35.02
N LEU A 18 -5.04 9.98 -35.35
CA LEU A 18 -4.83 8.87 -34.41
C LEU A 18 -4.17 9.48 -33.16
N SER A 19 -5.05 10.11 -32.39
CA SER A 19 -4.80 10.71 -31.10
C SER A 19 -4.10 9.68 -30.26
N LEU A 20 -2.97 10.10 -29.71
CA LEU A 20 -2.28 9.53 -28.57
C LEU A 20 -3.30 9.20 -27.48
N PHE A 21 -3.90 8.01 -27.53
CA PHE A 21 -4.53 7.42 -26.37
C PHE A 21 -3.40 6.77 -25.55
N THR A 22 -2.43 7.60 -25.15
CA THR A 22 -1.65 7.32 -23.96
C THR A 22 -2.65 7.40 -22.81
N PRO A 23 -3.05 6.27 -22.19
CA PRO A 23 -3.82 6.37 -20.96
C PRO A 23 -3.01 7.26 -20.02
N PRO A 24 -3.61 8.29 -19.41
CA PRO A 24 -2.91 9.13 -18.45
C PRO A 24 -2.36 8.19 -17.38
N ALA A 25 -1.04 8.24 -17.20
CA ALA A 25 -0.33 7.44 -16.22
C ALA A 25 -1.09 7.49 -14.89
N THR A 26 -1.68 6.33 -14.55
CA THR A 26 -1.95 5.91 -13.17
C THR A 26 -2.55 6.98 -12.27
N LEU A 27 -3.72 7.50 -12.64
CA LEU A 27 -4.62 8.22 -11.75
C LEU A 27 -5.40 7.27 -10.84
N PHE A 28 -4.74 6.29 -10.24
CA PHE A 28 -5.27 5.52 -9.11
C PHE A 28 -4.06 5.03 -8.32
N ALA A 29 -3.88 5.58 -7.13
CA ALA A 29 -3.06 4.93 -6.12
C ALA A 29 -3.64 3.54 -5.92
N ALA A 30 -3.06 2.55 -6.59
CA ALA A 30 -3.35 1.15 -6.38
C ALA A 30 -3.30 0.89 -4.88
N ALA A 31 -4.26 0.13 -4.36
CA ALA A 31 -4.23 -0.38 -2.99
C ALA A 31 -2.79 -0.82 -2.69
N ALA A 32 -2.08 -0.03 -1.86
CA ALA A 32 -0.64 -0.15 -1.77
C ALA A 32 -0.32 -1.58 -1.36
N GLU A 33 0.55 -2.25 -2.13
CA GLU A 33 0.99 -3.59 -1.78
C GLU A 33 1.57 -3.54 -0.37
N VAL A 34 1.03 -4.34 0.55
CA VAL A 34 1.52 -4.47 1.93
C VAL A 34 2.35 -5.75 2.02
N PRO A 35 3.60 -5.71 2.49
CA PRO A 35 4.37 -4.51 2.89
C PRO A 35 4.78 -3.64 1.70
N VAL A 36 5.01 -2.34 1.96
CA VAL A 36 5.35 -1.36 0.92
C VAL A 36 6.79 -1.60 0.45
N LYS A 37 6.95 -2.06 -0.79
CA LYS A 37 8.28 -2.31 -1.39
C LYS A 37 9.10 -1.01 -1.49
N GLY A 38 10.40 -1.12 -1.25
CA GLY A 38 11.34 0.01 -1.28
C GLY A 38 11.40 0.82 0.03
N MET A 39 10.53 0.52 1.00
CA MET A 39 10.45 1.23 2.27
C MET A 39 10.38 0.24 3.44
N VAL A 40 10.95 0.61 4.59
CA VAL A 40 10.71 -0.14 5.83
C VAL A 40 9.23 0.00 6.18
N THR A 41 8.57 -1.12 6.48
CA THR A 41 7.13 -1.13 6.75
C THR A 41 6.85 -1.77 8.11
N LEU A 42 6.12 -1.07 8.96
CA LEU A 42 5.43 -1.63 10.13
C LEU A 42 3.99 -1.94 9.72
N VAL A 43 3.58 -3.20 9.86
CA VAL A 43 2.18 -3.63 9.76
C VAL A 43 1.68 -3.97 11.16
N ASP A 44 0.64 -3.31 11.63
CA ASP A 44 -0.10 -3.67 12.84
C ASP A 44 -1.41 -4.34 12.42
N LEU A 45 -1.58 -5.61 12.80
CA LEU A 45 -2.80 -6.37 12.59
C LEU A 45 -3.60 -6.38 13.89
N GLY A 46 -4.74 -5.70 13.89
CA GLY A 46 -5.55 -5.50 15.08
C GLY A 46 -7.03 -5.36 14.76
N ALA A 47 -7.79 -4.78 15.70
CA ALA A 47 -9.20 -4.48 15.51
C ALA A 47 -9.59 -3.26 16.35
N GLY A 48 -10.51 -2.43 15.83
CA GLY A 48 -10.91 -1.20 16.51
C GLY A 48 -11.53 -1.40 17.90
N GLU A 49 -12.13 -2.56 18.18
CA GLU A 49 -12.82 -2.86 19.44
C GLU A 49 -11.98 -3.64 20.47
N CYS A 50 -10.79 -4.09 20.09
CA CYS A 50 -9.90 -4.79 21.00
C CYS A 50 -9.16 -3.77 21.90
N ILE A 51 -9.23 -3.93 23.23
CA ILE A 51 -8.66 -2.97 24.21
C ILE A 51 -7.18 -2.67 23.95
N PRO A 52 -6.27 -3.67 23.89
CA PRO A 52 -4.87 -3.40 23.58
C PRO A 52 -4.66 -2.81 22.17
N CYS A 53 -5.53 -3.08 21.19
CA CYS A 53 -5.47 -2.43 19.88
C CYS A 53 -5.83 -0.93 19.96
N LYS A 54 -6.83 -0.56 20.78
CA LYS A 54 -7.19 0.85 21.03
C LYS A 54 -6.01 1.65 21.59
N MET A 55 -5.17 1.02 22.42
CA MET A 55 -3.93 1.63 22.94
C MET A 55 -2.86 1.84 21.85
N MET A 56 -2.80 0.96 20.85
CA MET A 56 -1.86 1.08 19.72
C MET A 56 -2.25 2.22 18.76
N ALA A 57 -3.55 2.45 18.54
CA ALA A 57 -4.06 3.42 17.57
C ALA A 57 -3.40 4.83 17.65
N PRO A 58 -3.32 5.50 18.81
CA PRO A 58 -2.67 6.82 18.90
C PRO A 58 -1.15 6.75 18.64
N ILE A 59 -0.50 5.65 19.00
CA ILE A 59 0.95 5.43 18.76
C ILE A 59 1.18 5.30 17.25
N LEU A 60 0.41 4.46 16.58
CA LEU A 60 0.52 4.23 15.13
C LEU A 60 0.27 5.52 14.35
N ALA A 61 -0.79 6.28 14.68
CA ALA A 61 -1.11 7.55 14.03
C ALA A 61 0.00 8.61 14.19
N LYS A 62 0.64 8.65 15.37
CA LYS A 62 1.78 9.53 15.63
C LYS A 62 3.00 9.13 14.81
N LEU A 63 3.30 7.83 14.75
CA LEU A 63 4.43 7.30 14.01
C LEU A 63 4.26 7.46 12.49
N GLU A 64 3.06 7.23 11.95
CA GLU A 64 2.73 7.47 10.55
C GLU A 64 3.09 8.90 10.13
N LYS A 65 2.68 9.90 10.94
CA LYS A 65 3.02 11.31 10.69
C LYS A 65 4.52 11.58 10.81
N ARG A 66 5.16 11.06 11.86
CA ARG A 66 6.58 11.29 12.16
C ARG A 66 7.52 10.67 11.13
N TYR A 67 7.13 9.53 10.56
CA TYR A 67 7.94 8.77 9.60
C TYR A 67 7.42 8.87 8.16
N ALA A 68 6.48 9.77 7.87
CA ALA A 68 5.95 10.00 6.53
C ALA A 68 7.09 10.16 5.49
N GLY A 69 7.08 9.30 4.47
CA GLY A 69 8.11 9.26 3.42
C GLY A 69 9.44 8.60 3.81
N LYS A 70 9.57 8.08 5.03
CA LYS A 70 10.77 7.39 5.55
C LYS A 70 10.49 5.93 5.92
N ALA A 71 9.35 5.66 6.54
CA ALA A 71 8.80 4.32 6.77
C ALA A 71 7.29 4.32 6.56
N ALA A 72 6.74 3.17 6.18
CA ALA A 72 5.30 2.96 6.12
C ALA A 72 4.81 2.41 7.46
N VAL A 73 3.72 2.96 7.98
CA VAL A 73 3.00 2.44 9.14
C VAL A 73 1.60 2.09 8.66
N VAL A 74 1.24 0.82 8.71
CA VAL A 74 0.00 0.30 8.12
C VAL A 74 -0.78 -0.43 9.21
N PHE A 75 -2.04 -0.05 9.40
CA PHE A 75 -2.96 -0.78 10.26
C PHE A 75 -3.94 -1.60 9.41
N LEU A 76 -4.12 -2.87 9.76
CA LEU A 76 -5.07 -3.78 9.11
C LEU A 76 -6.08 -4.28 10.15
N ASP A 77 -7.35 -3.93 9.96
CA ASP A 77 -8.44 -4.38 10.81
C ASP A 77 -8.88 -5.80 10.42
N VAL A 78 -8.43 -6.78 11.20
CA VAL A 78 -8.66 -8.20 10.89
C VAL A 78 -10.05 -8.71 11.26
N TRP A 79 -10.87 -7.88 11.92
CA TRP A 79 -12.29 -8.18 12.16
C TRP A 79 -13.15 -7.74 10.97
N LYS A 80 -12.72 -6.71 10.24
CA LYS A 80 -13.37 -6.28 8.99
C LYS A 80 -12.94 -7.11 7.78
N ASP A 81 -11.65 -7.45 7.70
CA ASP A 81 -11.11 -8.33 6.67
C ASP A 81 -10.17 -9.36 7.29
N GLN A 82 -10.56 -10.63 7.27
CA GLN A 82 -9.76 -11.72 7.83
C GLN A 82 -8.60 -12.16 6.92
N THR A 83 -8.54 -11.68 5.69
CA THR A 83 -7.54 -12.10 4.70
C THR A 83 -6.10 -11.79 5.15
N PRO A 84 -5.77 -10.60 5.69
CA PRO A 84 -4.47 -10.32 6.26
C PRO A 84 -4.11 -11.25 7.42
N ALA A 85 -5.04 -11.57 8.33
CA ALA A 85 -4.74 -12.46 9.44
C ALA A 85 -4.26 -13.84 8.97
N ARG A 86 -4.94 -14.41 7.96
CA ARG A 86 -4.54 -15.66 7.30
C ARG A 86 -3.22 -15.51 6.55
N ARG A 87 -3.08 -14.45 5.74
CA ARG A 87 -1.89 -14.18 4.91
C ARG A 87 -0.62 -14.05 5.74
N PHE A 88 -0.69 -13.34 6.87
CA PHE A 88 0.44 -13.10 7.76
C PHE A 88 0.56 -14.14 8.89
N GLY A 89 -0.35 -15.10 8.96
CA GLY A 89 -0.33 -16.20 9.92
C GLY A 89 -0.39 -15.76 11.39
N ILE A 90 -1.13 -14.70 11.70
CA ILE A 90 -1.24 -14.22 13.09
C ILE A 90 -2.20 -15.11 13.88
N ARG A 91 -1.93 -15.28 15.18
CA ARG A 91 -2.78 -16.05 16.11
C ARG A 91 -3.40 -15.19 17.21
N ALA A 92 -2.87 -13.98 17.41
CA ALA A 92 -3.32 -13.04 18.41
C ALA A 92 -3.36 -11.62 17.81
N ILE A 93 -4.17 -10.75 18.42
CA ILE A 93 -4.18 -9.32 18.12
C ILE A 93 -3.91 -8.50 19.39
N PRO A 94 -3.26 -7.33 19.27
CA PRO A 94 -2.60 -6.86 18.06
C PRO A 94 -1.30 -7.65 17.78
N THR A 95 -0.91 -7.77 16.51
CA THR A 95 0.39 -8.30 16.09
C THR A 95 1.09 -7.27 15.22
N GLN A 96 2.31 -6.88 15.59
CA GLN A 96 3.14 -5.95 14.81
C GLN A 96 4.21 -6.72 14.06
N ILE A 97 4.30 -6.50 12.74
CA ILE A 97 5.29 -7.14 11.88
C ILE A 97 6.09 -6.06 11.16
N PHE A 98 7.41 -6.16 11.25
CA PHE A 98 8.34 -5.25 10.61
C PHE A 98 8.95 -5.91 9.38
N PHE A 99 8.91 -5.17 8.28
CA PHE A 99 9.45 -5.59 7.00
C PHE A 99 10.57 -4.65 6.56
N ASP A 100 11.67 -5.21 6.06
CA ASP A 100 12.73 -4.43 5.44
C ASP A 100 12.29 -3.85 4.09
N LYS A 101 13.17 -3.05 3.45
CA LYS A 101 12.88 -2.43 2.15
C LYS A 101 12.64 -3.44 1.01
N LYS A 102 13.03 -4.70 1.18
CA LYS A 102 12.80 -5.78 0.21
C LYS A 102 11.48 -6.52 0.49
N GLY A 103 10.74 -6.13 1.53
CA GLY A 103 9.52 -6.79 1.96
C GLY A 103 9.76 -8.08 2.75
N LYS A 104 10.98 -8.32 3.24
CA LYS A 104 11.27 -9.47 4.10
C LYS A 104 10.86 -9.15 5.53
N GLU A 105 10.10 -10.04 6.17
CA GLU A 105 9.82 -9.96 7.60
C GLU A 105 11.13 -10.09 8.39
N VAL A 106 11.42 -9.10 9.23
CA VAL A 106 12.64 -9.05 10.06
C VAL A 106 12.35 -9.11 11.55
N TYR A 107 11.13 -8.75 11.97
CA TYR A 107 10.72 -8.81 13.37
C TYR A 107 9.20 -8.90 13.49
N ARG A 108 8.74 -9.59 14.53
CA ARG A 108 7.34 -9.73 14.89
C ARG A 108 7.15 -9.64 16.39
N HIS A 109 6.06 -9.00 16.81
CA HIS A 109 5.63 -8.89 18.21
C HIS A 109 4.14 -9.18 18.32
N GLU A 110 3.73 -9.85 19.40
CA GLU A 110 2.33 -10.08 19.75
C GLU A 110 1.99 -9.30 21.03
N GLY A 111 0.86 -8.60 21.02
CA GLY A 111 0.40 -7.76 22.13
C GLY A 111 0.78 -6.28 21.99
N PHE A 112 0.67 -5.55 23.11
CA PHE A 112 1.02 -4.13 23.14
C PHE A 112 2.52 -3.92 22.91
N LEU A 113 2.86 -2.92 22.11
CA LEU A 113 4.24 -2.53 21.81
C LEU A 113 4.37 -1.01 21.97
N SER A 114 5.30 -0.57 22.84
CA SER A 114 5.44 0.86 23.13
C SER A 114 6.00 1.65 21.95
N GLU A 115 5.77 2.96 21.92
CA GLU A 115 6.31 3.85 20.89
C GLU A 115 7.84 3.79 20.83
N GLU A 116 8.50 3.75 21.99
CA GLU A 116 9.95 3.72 22.12
C GLU A 116 10.54 2.46 21.50
N GLU A 117 9.89 1.31 21.71
CA GLU A 117 10.31 0.05 21.13
C GLU A 117 10.18 0.08 19.61
N ILE A 118 9.06 0.61 19.08
CA ILE A 118 8.88 0.76 17.63
C ILE A 118 9.93 1.69 17.03
N VAL A 119 10.19 2.83 17.68
CA VAL A 119 11.23 3.78 17.26
C VAL A 119 12.61 3.12 17.28
N ARG A 120 12.92 2.31 18.29
CA ARG A 120 14.16 1.53 18.35
C ARG A 120 14.28 0.60 17.15
N ARG A 121 13.22 -0.16 16.82
CA ARG A 121 13.24 -1.04 15.64
C ARG A 121 13.45 -0.29 14.33
N PHE A 122 12.77 0.84 14.15
CA PHE A 122 13.01 1.68 12.98
C PHE A 122 14.45 2.18 12.90
N LYS A 123 15.05 2.58 14.03
CA LYS A 123 16.46 2.98 14.09
C LYS A 123 17.40 1.83 13.73
N ASP A 124 17.18 0.64 14.28
CA ASP A 124 17.99 -0.56 14.01
C ASP A 124 17.91 -0.96 12.52
N MET A 125 16.78 -0.65 11.86
CA MET A 125 16.57 -0.84 10.43
C MET A 125 17.08 0.33 9.56
N GLY A 126 17.73 1.34 10.17
CA GLY A 126 18.32 2.48 9.48
C GLY A 126 17.33 3.56 9.02
N VAL A 127 16.11 3.57 9.56
CA VAL A 127 15.12 4.62 9.28
C VAL A 127 15.46 5.86 10.10
N LYS A 128 15.61 7.00 9.43
CA LYS A 128 15.86 8.30 10.06
C LYS A 128 14.55 9.08 10.22
N LEU A 129 14.45 9.83 11.32
CA LEU A 129 13.32 10.74 11.55
C LEU A 129 13.23 11.80 10.45
N LYS A 130 12.01 12.24 10.19
CA LYS A 130 11.78 13.48 9.45
C LYS A 130 12.29 14.63 10.32
N GLY A 131 13.28 15.37 9.81
CA GLY A 131 13.78 16.60 10.43
C GLY A 131 12.79 17.74 10.30
#